data_AF-A0A1G9D6D6-F1
#
_entry.id   AF-A0A1G9D6D6-F1
#
_cell.length_a   1.000
_cell.length_b   1.000
_cell.length_c   1.000
_cell.angle_alpha   90.00
_cell.angle_beta   90.00
_cell.angle_gamma   90.00
#
_symmetry.space_group_name_H-M   'P 1'
#
loop_
_entity.id
_entity.type
_entity.pdbx_description
1 polymer ?
#
loop_
_entity_poly.entity_id
_entity_poly.type
_entity_poly.pdbx_seq_one_letter_code
_entity_poly.pdbx_strand_id
1 'polypeptide(L)' 'MAIKGQKFKTYSEELKLEAIRLHVEEKWTYRQINDHVGIQDKDRMKRWMRKYR' A
#
# COMPACT_ATOMS: atom_id res chain seq x y z
N MET A 1 19.98 -2.14 6.15
CA MET A 1 20.33 -3.42 6.79
C MET A 1 19.07 -4.05 7.33
N ALA A 2 18.77 -5.31 6.99
CA ALA A 2 17.66 -6.02 7.63
C ALA A 2 18.12 -6.52 9.00
N ILE A 3 17.33 -6.24 10.05
CA ILE A 3 17.66 -6.68 11.41
C ILE A 3 17.21 -8.13 11.56
N LYS A 4 18.06 -8.99 12.14
CA LYS A 4 17.72 -10.39 12.42
C LYS A 4 16.44 -10.44 13.27
N GLY A 5 15.38 -11.08 12.75
CA GLY A 5 14.06 -11.14 13.39
C GLY A 5 13.03 -10.13 12.89
N GLN A 6 13.39 -9.24 11.95
CA GLN A 6 12.44 -8.33 11.32
C GLN A 6 11.41 -9.11 10.48
N LYS A 7 10.14 -9.08 10.89
CA LYS A 7 9.04 -9.63 10.10
C LYS A 7 8.59 -8.61 9.05
N PHE A 8 8.73 -8.97 7.79
CA PHE A 8 8.17 -8.16 6.70
C PHE A 8 6.68 -8.45 6.57
N LYS A 9 5.85 -7.41 6.64
CA LYS A 9 4.44 -7.52 6.28
C LYS A 9 4.35 -7.79 4.78
N THR A 10 3.88 -8.97 4.42
CA THR A 10 3.46 -9.32 3.07
C THR A 10 2.02 -8.85 2.87
N TYR A 11 1.77 -8.23 1.72
CA TYR A 11 0.43 -7.82 1.30
C TYR A 11 0.08 -8.64 0.07
N SER A 12 -1.13 -9.20 0.05
CA SER A 12 -1.66 -9.93 -1.10
C SER A 12 -1.74 -9.00 -2.32
N GLU A 13 -1.74 -9.59 -3.51
CA GLU A 13 -1.90 -8.82 -4.75
C GLU A 13 -3.29 -8.19 -4.86
N GLU A 14 -4.32 -8.91 -4.40
CA GLU A 14 -5.69 -8.41 -4.30
C GLU A 14 -5.76 -7.08 -3.52
N LEU A 15 -5.12 -7.02 -2.35
CA LEU A 15 -5.09 -5.81 -1.52
C LEU A 15 -4.34 -4.66 -2.21
N LYS A 16 -3.28 -4.96 -2.97
CA LYS A 16 -2.56 -3.95 -3.77
C LYS A 16 -3.45 -3.40 -4.89
N LEU A 17 -4.16 -4.28 -5.59
CA LEU A 17 -5.05 -3.91 -6.69
C LEU A 17 -6.23 -3.08 -6.18
N GLU A 18 -6.84 -3.47 -5.07
CA GLU A 18 -7.90 -2.71 -4.41
C GLU A 18 -7.42 -1.30 -4.02
N ALA A 19 -6.24 -1.19 -3.39
CA ALA A 19 -5.67 0.09 -3.02
C ALA A 19 -5.36 0.99 -4.23
N ILE A 20 -4.90 0.42 -5.35
CA ILE A 20 -4.68 1.16 -6.61
C ILE A 20 -6.03 1.59 -7.20
N ARG A 21 -7.02 0.70 -7.23
CA ARG A 21 -8.36 0.97 -7.75
C ARG A 21 -9.03 2.13 -7.00
N LEU A 22 -8.98 2.13 -5.66
CA LEU A 22 -9.49 3.22 -4.82
C LEU A 22 -8.83 4.56 -5.15
N HIS A 23 -7.54 4.57 -5.49
CA HIS A 23 -6.85 5.80 -5.89
C HIS A 23 -7.26 6.27 -7.28
N VAL A 24 -7.41 5.35 -8.24
CA VAL A 24 -7.66 5.67 -9.65
C VAL A 24 -9.14 6.00 -9.90
N GLU A 25 -10.06 5.16 -9.42
CA GLU A 25 -11.50 5.30 -9.63
C GLU A 25 -12.10 6.34 -8.67
N GLU A 26 -11.86 6.20 -7.37
CA GLU A 26 -12.51 7.02 -6.35
C GLU A 26 -11.71 8.27 -5.97
N LYS A 27 -10.50 8.42 -6.51
CA LYS A 27 -9.56 9.53 -6.22
C LYS A 27 -9.23 9.69 -4.74
N TRP A 28 -9.21 8.60 -3.98
CA TRP A 28 -8.84 8.64 -2.57
C TRP A 28 -7.38 9.05 -2.40
N THR A 29 -7.10 9.76 -1.32
CA THR A 29 -5.72 10.09 -0.95
C THR A 29 -4.99 8.85 -0.42
N TYR A 30 -3.66 8.82 -0.53
CA TYR A 30 -2.86 7.72 0.02
C TYR A 30 -3.08 7.51 1.51
N ARG A 31 -3.40 8.57 2.26
CA ARG A 31 -3.71 8.47 3.69
C ARG A 31 -5.02 7.74 3.93
N GLN A 32 -6.09 8.11 3.22
CA GLN A 32 -7.39 7.46 3.34
C GLN A 32 -7.31 5.98 2.97
N ILE A 33 -6.59 5.66 1.89
CA ILE A 33 -6.38 4.27 1.47
C ILE A 33 -5.62 3.51 2.57
N ASN A 34 -4.49 4.06 3.05
CA ASN A 34 -3.71 3.41 4.11
C ASN A 34 -4.52 3.18 5.39
N ASP A 35 -5.33 4.16 5.81
CA ASP A 35 -6.20 4.03 6.98
C ASP A 35 -7.29 2.95 6.73
N HIS A 36 -7.81 2.85 5.51
CA HIS A 36 -8.83 1.87 5.12
C HIS A 36 -8.29 0.42 5.05
N VAL A 37 -7.13 0.20 4.43
CA VAL A 37 -6.50 -1.14 4.35
C VAL A 37 -5.60 -1.48 5.55
N GLY A 38 -5.54 -0.62 6.57
CA GLY A 38 -4.75 -0.87 7.79
C GLY A 38 -3.22 -0.83 7.57
N ILE A 39 -2.76 -0.07 6.58
CA ILE A 39 -1.35 0.09 6.24
C ILE A 39 -0.75 1.23 7.07
N GLN A 40 0.10 0.90 8.04
CA GLN A 40 0.82 1.90 8.83
C GLN A 40 1.95 2.61 8.06
N ASP A 41 2.44 1.99 6.97
CA ASP A 41 3.56 2.50 6.17
C ASP A 41 3.08 3.52 5.14
N LYS A 42 3.27 4.81 5.43
CA LYS A 42 2.85 5.94 4.59
C LYS A 42 3.48 5.94 3.19
N ASP A 43 4.66 5.34 3.02
CA ASP A 43 5.36 5.27 1.75
C ASP A 43 5.09 3.97 0.99
N ARG A 44 4.29 3.07 1.55
CA ARG A 44 3.88 1.82 0.88
C ARG A 44 3.11 2.13 -0.41
N MET A 45 2.13 3.02 -0.31
CA MET A 45 1.23 3.32 -1.41
C MET A 45 1.97 4.00 -2.58
N LYS A 46 2.95 4.87 -2.28
CA LYS A 46 3.86 5.43 -3.28
C LYS A 46 4.65 4.35 -4.04
N ARG A 47 5.11 3.31 -3.34
CA ARG A 47 5.84 2.19 -3.97
C ARG A 47 4.94 1.34 -4.86
N TRP A 48 3.68 1.14 -4.49
CA TRP A 48 2.73 0.41 -5.34
C TRP A 48 2.38 1.22 -6.59
N MET A 49 2.12 2.51 -6.44
CA MET A 49 1.85 3.40 -7.58
C MET A 49 3.02 3.49 -8.56
N ARG A 50 4.27 3.48 -8.08
CA ARG A 50 5.48 3.42 -8.93
C ARG A 50 5.67 2.13 -9.71
N LYS A 51 5.02 1.03 -9.29
CA LYS A 51 5.05 -0.24 -10.03
C LYS A 51 3.88 -0.34 -11.01
N TYR A 52 2.80 0.36 -10.70
CA TYR A 52 1.61 0.41 -11.53
C TYR A 52 1.78 1.34 -12.75
N ARG A 53 2.52 2.43 -12.60
CA ARG A 53 2.85 3.40 -13.66
C ARG A 53 4.30 3.25 -14.09
#